data_AF-A0A4Z0MZU5-F1
#
_entry.id   AF-A0A4Z0MZU5-F1
#
_cell.length_a   1.000
_cell.length_b   1.000
_cell.length_c   1.000
_cell.angle_alpha   90.00
_cell.angle_beta   90.00
_cell.angle_gamma   90.00
#
_symmetry.space_group_name_H-M   'P 1'
#
loop_
_entity.id
_entity.type
_entity.pdbx_description
1 polymer ?
#
loop_
_entity_poly.entity_id
_entity_poly.type
_entity_poly.pdbx_seq_one_letter_code
_entity_poly.pdbx_strand_id
1 'polypeptide(L)'
;MTANGQAVAVSPADQIRDRLDDPKVAASLNNLLDHADLLAVLVTGLDGFVRRGDAITDSLSSAVNDFKGAATAGALPGAEALKGVDLQGLAQSLATLSNSLVGATPAINTLLASRLTDPQAVEVLAALGQALVDGKAAATADPGGPKGLFGLWKVTKDPDVVRGLGFMIQVARAFGRQVGQ
;
A
#
# COMPACT_ATOMS: atom_id res chain seq x y z
N MET A 1 -69.01 27.90 -33.80
CA MET A 1 -68.02 28.98 -33.59
C MET A 1 -66.74 28.31 -33.12
N THR A 2 -65.75 28.26 -34.00
CA THR A 2 -64.49 27.50 -33.87
C THR A 2 -63.51 28.25 -32.97
N ALA A 3 -63.30 27.75 -31.75
CA ALA A 3 -62.19 28.17 -30.91
C ALA A 3 -60.98 27.29 -31.25
N ASN A 4 -60.11 27.81 -32.12
CA ASN A 4 -58.84 27.20 -32.48
C ASN A 4 -57.90 27.22 -31.26
N GLY A 5 -57.85 26.11 -30.53
CA GLY A 5 -56.79 25.82 -29.56
C GLY A 5 -55.47 25.55 -30.28
N GLN A 6 -54.78 26.62 -30.69
CA GLN A 6 -53.36 26.53 -31.00
C GLN A 6 -52.63 26.40 -29.66
N ALA A 7 -52.25 25.17 -29.31
CA ALA A 7 -51.22 24.93 -28.31
C ALA A 7 -49.97 25.67 -28.77
N VAL A 8 -49.70 26.83 -28.16
CA VAL A 8 -48.45 27.57 -28.33
C VAL A 8 -47.37 26.61 -27.85
N ALA A 9 -46.67 25.98 -28.79
CA ALA A 9 -45.56 25.10 -28.47
C ALA A 9 -44.54 25.95 -27.71
N VAL A 10 -44.39 25.67 -26.41
CA VAL A 10 -43.48 26.38 -25.51
C VAL A 10 -42.13 26.47 -26.19
N SER A 11 -41.72 27.68 -26.59
CA SER A 11 -40.48 27.82 -27.34
C SER A 11 -39.31 27.46 -26.43
N PRO A 12 -38.18 26.97 -26.97
CA PRO A 12 -36.99 26.70 -26.15
C PRO A 12 -36.54 27.91 -25.32
N ALA A 13 -36.79 29.13 -25.81
CA ALA A 13 -36.52 30.36 -25.09
C ALA A 13 -37.46 30.55 -23.89
N ASP A 14 -38.74 30.21 -24.02
CA ASP A 14 -39.70 30.28 -22.92
C ASP A 14 -39.36 29.28 -21.81
N GLN A 15 -38.88 28.08 -22.16
CA GLN A 15 -38.43 27.08 -21.18
C GLN A 15 -37.18 27.52 -20.41
N ILE A 16 -36.25 28.21 -21.08
CA ILE A 16 -35.07 28.77 -20.41
C ILE A 16 -35.47 29.91 -19.49
N ARG A 17 -36.42 30.74 -19.91
CA ARG A 17 -36.95 31.86 -19.11
C ARG A 17 -37.65 31.37 -17.85
N ASP A 18 -38.50 30.35 -17.98
CA ASP A 18 -39.19 29.70 -16.85
C ASP A 18 -38.20 29.07 -15.85
N ARG A 19 -37.06 28.54 -16.33
CA ARG A 19 -35.96 28.06 -15.47
C ARG A 19 -35.14 29.18 -14.84
N LEU A 20 -35.00 30.32 -15.50
CA LEU A 20 -34.31 31.50 -14.97
C LEU A 20 -35.13 32.19 -13.88
N ASP A 21 -36.44 32.02 -13.88
CA ASP A 21 -37.33 32.52 -12.83
C ASP A 21 -37.16 31.74 -11.50
N ASP A 22 -36.49 30.57 -11.51
CA ASP A 22 -36.07 29.88 -10.28
C ASP A 22 -34.85 30.59 -9.66
N PRO A 23 -34.96 31.14 -8.43
CA PRO A 23 -33.88 31.87 -7.78
C PRO A 23 -32.62 31.03 -7.55
N LYS A 24 -32.73 29.69 -7.40
CA LYS A 24 -31.55 28.82 -7.27
C LYS A 24 -30.79 28.68 -8.59
N VAL A 25 -31.51 28.59 -9.70
CA VAL A 25 -30.93 28.48 -11.04
C VAL A 25 -30.26 29.81 -11.42
N ALA A 26 -30.93 30.94 -11.19
CA ALA A 26 -30.36 32.27 -11.41
C ALA A 26 -29.09 32.50 -10.56
N ALA A 27 -29.10 32.11 -9.29
CA ALA A 27 -27.92 32.23 -8.42
C ALA A 27 -26.74 31.34 -8.88
N SER A 28 -27.04 30.12 -9.35
CA SER A 28 -26.01 29.21 -9.88
C SER A 28 -25.42 29.72 -11.19
N LEU A 29 -26.25 30.30 -12.06
CA LEU A 29 -25.81 30.94 -13.31
C LEU A 29 -24.97 32.19 -13.04
N ASN A 30 -25.38 33.05 -12.10
CA ASN A 30 -24.55 34.19 -11.69
C ASN A 30 -23.21 33.72 -11.13
N ASN A 31 -23.18 32.70 -10.27
CA ASN A 31 -21.91 32.15 -9.78
C ASN A 31 -21.02 31.62 -10.93
N LEU A 32 -21.61 30.94 -11.91
CA LEU A 32 -20.89 30.48 -13.11
C LEU A 32 -20.35 31.64 -13.95
N LEU A 33 -21.13 32.71 -14.11
CA LEU A 33 -20.76 33.91 -14.84
C LEU A 33 -19.67 34.72 -14.10
N ASP A 34 -19.76 34.80 -12.78
CA ASP A 34 -18.76 35.44 -11.91
C ASP A 34 -17.39 34.74 -12.02
N HIS A 35 -17.39 33.45 -12.34
CA HIS A 35 -16.18 32.64 -12.53
C HIS A 35 -15.95 32.24 -13.99
N ALA A 36 -16.53 32.96 -14.97
CA ALA A 36 -16.41 32.62 -16.38
C ALA A 36 -14.96 32.62 -16.91
N ASP A 37 -14.09 33.46 -16.33
CA ASP A 37 -12.66 33.48 -16.66
C ASP A 37 -11.95 32.17 -16.22
N LEU A 38 -12.28 31.65 -15.04
CA LEU A 38 -11.79 30.35 -14.59
C LEU A 38 -12.27 29.22 -15.48
N LEU A 39 -13.50 29.29 -15.98
CA LEU A 39 -14.01 28.32 -16.95
C LEU A 39 -13.23 28.37 -18.27
N ALA A 40 -12.88 29.56 -18.77
CA ALA A 40 -12.07 29.70 -19.99
C ALA A 40 -10.66 29.11 -19.82
N VAL A 41 -10.04 29.33 -18.64
CA VAL A 41 -8.75 28.72 -18.28
C VAL A 41 -8.88 27.20 -18.16
N LEU A 42 -9.94 26.68 -17.53
CA LEU A 42 -10.18 25.24 -17.41
C LEU A 42 -10.41 24.58 -18.75
N VAL A 43 -11.18 25.19 -19.65
CA VAL A 43 -11.43 24.66 -21.01
C VAL A 43 -10.13 24.64 -21.82
N THR A 44 -9.33 25.70 -21.73
CA THR A 44 -8.01 25.77 -22.39
C THR A 44 -7.02 24.77 -21.80
N GLY A 45 -7.01 24.62 -20.47
CA GLY A 45 -6.21 23.64 -19.76
C GLY A 45 -6.62 22.20 -20.12
N LEU A 46 -7.92 21.95 -20.27
CA LEU A 46 -8.45 20.66 -20.70
C LEU A 46 -8.11 20.35 -22.15
N ASP A 47 -8.20 21.31 -23.08
CA ASP A 47 -7.74 21.13 -24.47
C ASP A 47 -6.24 20.78 -24.52
N GLY A 48 -5.43 21.50 -23.73
CA GLY A 48 -4.01 21.21 -23.57
C GLY A 48 -3.73 19.83 -22.96
N PHE A 49 -4.53 19.41 -21.98
CA PHE A 49 -4.43 18.08 -21.36
C PHE A 49 -4.83 16.98 -22.32
N VAL A 50 -5.91 17.14 -23.09
CA VAL A 50 -6.36 16.15 -24.09
C VAL A 50 -5.31 16.00 -25.19
N ARG A 51 -4.83 17.11 -25.77
CA ARG A 51 -3.77 17.08 -26.79
C ARG A 51 -2.47 16.45 -26.30
N ARG A 52 -2.10 16.68 -25.03
CA ARG A 52 -0.92 16.05 -24.42
C ARG A 52 -1.18 14.60 -24.00
N GLY A 53 -2.41 14.28 -23.64
CA GLY A 53 -2.86 12.93 -23.28
C GLY A 53 -2.67 11.95 -24.43
N ASP A 54 -2.97 12.38 -25.66
CA ASP A 54 -2.70 11.61 -26.87
C ASP A 54 -1.19 11.34 -27.02
N ALA A 55 -0.35 12.38 -26.91
CA ALA A 55 1.10 12.23 -27.00
C ALA A 55 1.72 11.38 -25.88
N ILE A 56 1.20 11.48 -24.65
CA ILE A 56 1.62 10.66 -23.51
C ILE A 56 1.20 9.21 -23.70
N THR A 57 -0.02 8.97 -24.20
CA THR A 57 -0.55 7.63 -24.49
C THR A 57 0.24 6.97 -25.62
N ASP A 58 0.58 7.72 -26.67
CA ASP A 58 1.41 7.25 -27.77
C ASP A 58 2.83 6.92 -27.31
N SER A 59 3.43 7.79 -26.48
CA SER A 59 4.76 7.56 -25.92
C SER A 59 4.79 6.33 -25.00
N LEU A 60 3.75 6.15 -24.18
CA LEU A 60 3.61 5.00 -23.29
C LEU A 60 3.35 3.71 -24.07
N SER A 61 2.47 3.75 -25.08
CA SER A 61 2.19 2.62 -25.99
C SER A 61 3.44 2.21 -26.75
N SER A 62 4.20 3.18 -27.29
CA SER A 62 5.49 2.93 -27.92
C SER A 62 6.47 2.29 -26.96
N ALA A 63 6.62 2.82 -25.75
CA ALA A 63 7.53 2.26 -24.75
C ALA A 63 7.14 0.81 -24.35
N VAL A 64 5.84 0.52 -24.22
CA VAL A 64 5.35 -0.84 -23.95
C VAL A 64 5.59 -1.78 -25.14
N ASN A 65 5.37 -1.30 -26.36
CA ASN A 65 5.62 -2.08 -27.58
C ASN A 65 7.12 -2.33 -27.80
N ASP A 66 7.97 -1.36 -27.52
CA ASP A 66 9.43 -1.50 -27.56
C ASP A 66 9.91 -2.47 -26.49
N PHE A 67 9.36 -2.40 -25.28
CA PHE A 67 9.65 -3.34 -24.20
C PHE A 67 9.20 -4.76 -24.56
N LYS A 68 7.98 -4.93 -25.08
CA LYS A 68 7.46 -6.22 -25.56
C LYS A 68 8.29 -6.73 -26.74
N GLY A 69 8.68 -5.85 -27.65
CA GLY A 69 9.58 -6.14 -28.77
C GLY A 69 10.93 -6.65 -28.28
N ALA A 70 11.58 -5.93 -27.37
CA ALA A 70 12.86 -6.33 -26.77
C ALA A 70 12.77 -7.63 -25.95
N ALA A 71 11.64 -7.86 -25.25
CA ALA A 71 11.38 -9.09 -24.51
C ALA A 71 11.13 -10.29 -25.44
N THR A 72 10.41 -10.10 -26.55
CA THR A 72 10.16 -11.15 -27.55
C THR A 72 11.38 -11.44 -28.42
N ALA A 73 12.22 -10.43 -28.70
CA ALA A 73 13.47 -10.56 -29.43
C ALA A 73 14.61 -11.18 -28.60
N GLY A 74 14.37 -11.54 -27.34
CA GLY A 74 15.37 -12.16 -26.47
C GLY A 74 16.55 -11.24 -26.12
N ALA A 75 16.43 -9.94 -26.39
CA ALA A 75 17.50 -8.96 -26.20
C ALA A 75 17.67 -8.51 -24.74
N LEU A 76 16.72 -8.88 -23.87
CA LEU A 76 16.77 -8.66 -22.43
C LEU A 76 17.16 -9.96 -21.71
N PRO A 77 18.35 -10.03 -21.06
CA PRO A 77 18.67 -11.16 -20.19
C PRO A 77 17.62 -11.25 -19.07
N GLY A 78 16.87 -12.36 -19.02
CA GLY A 78 15.74 -12.55 -18.10
C GLY A 78 14.35 -12.33 -18.69
N ALA A 79 14.19 -11.97 -19.97
CA ALA A 79 12.87 -11.88 -20.61
C ALA A 79 12.13 -13.24 -20.68
N GLU A 80 12.86 -14.34 -20.79
CA GLU A 80 12.33 -15.70 -20.62
C GLU A 80 11.74 -15.91 -19.22
N ALA A 81 12.34 -15.32 -18.18
CA ALA A 81 11.82 -15.38 -16.81
C ALA A 81 10.51 -14.61 -16.66
N LEU A 82 10.30 -13.54 -17.45
CA LEU A 82 9.07 -12.76 -17.48
C LEU A 82 7.94 -13.39 -18.31
N LYS A 83 8.25 -14.28 -19.27
CA LYS A 83 7.22 -14.99 -20.07
C LYS A 83 6.30 -15.88 -19.22
N GLY A 84 6.77 -16.31 -18.05
CA GLY A 84 5.99 -17.08 -17.08
C GLY A 84 5.46 -16.25 -15.90
N VAL A 85 5.76 -14.95 -15.86
CA VAL A 85 5.25 -14.06 -14.80
C VAL A 85 3.85 -13.65 -15.17
N ASP A 86 2.88 -14.16 -14.41
CA ASP A 86 1.51 -13.68 -14.44
C ASP A 86 1.47 -12.24 -13.90
N LEU A 87 1.63 -11.26 -14.79
CA LEU A 87 1.59 -9.83 -14.46
C LEU A 87 0.26 -9.44 -13.81
N GLN A 88 -0.83 -10.12 -14.16
CA GLN A 88 -2.15 -9.93 -13.57
C GLN A 88 -2.14 -10.44 -12.12
N GLY A 89 -1.67 -11.66 -11.90
CA GLY A 89 -1.51 -12.26 -10.58
C GLY A 89 -0.52 -11.50 -9.69
N LEU A 90 0.54 -10.93 -10.27
CA LEU A 90 1.50 -10.10 -9.56
C LEU A 90 0.88 -8.77 -9.14
N ALA A 91 0.10 -8.13 -10.03
CA ALA A 91 -0.65 -6.92 -9.72
C ALA A 91 -1.74 -7.18 -8.65
N GLN A 92 -2.42 -8.32 -8.70
CA GLN A 92 -3.39 -8.72 -7.68
C GLN A 92 -2.72 -9.05 -6.34
N SER A 93 -1.57 -9.71 -6.36
CA SER A 93 -0.78 -9.98 -5.16
C SER A 93 -0.28 -8.67 -4.55
N LEU A 94 0.22 -7.75 -5.38
CA LEU A 94 0.65 -6.43 -4.95
C LEU A 94 -0.52 -5.60 -4.42
N ALA A 95 -1.68 -5.61 -5.07
CA ALA A 95 -2.88 -4.91 -4.60
C ALA A 95 -3.38 -5.49 -3.26
N THR A 96 -3.34 -6.80 -3.11
CA THR A 96 -3.72 -7.50 -1.87
C THR A 96 -2.74 -7.18 -0.73
N LEU A 97 -1.43 -7.23 -1.02
CA LEU A 97 -0.39 -6.82 -0.08
C LEU A 97 -0.51 -5.35 0.27
N SER A 98 -0.77 -4.47 -0.70
CA SER A 98 -0.95 -3.03 -0.48
C SER A 98 -2.16 -2.76 0.41
N ASN A 99 -3.29 -3.41 0.16
CA ASN A 99 -4.49 -3.27 1.00
C ASN A 99 -4.26 -3.85 2.41
N SER A 100 -3.55 -4.96 2.53
CA SER A 100 -3.17 -5.55 3.82
C SER A 100 -2.21 -4.63 4.59
N LEU A 101 -1.25 -4.03 3.89
CA LEU A 101 -0.26 -3.10 4.44
C LEU A 101 -0.92 -1.78 4.86
N VAL A 102 -1.87 -1.26 4.07
CA VAL A 102 -2.69 -0.08 4.41
C VAL A 102 -3.51 -0.35 5.67
N GLY A 103 -4.15 -1.53 5.76
CA GLY A 103 -4.88 -1.94 6.97
C GLY A 103 -3.98 -2.15 8.19
N ALA A 104 -2.75 -2.61 7.98
CA ALA A 104 -1.75 -2.81 9.03
C ALA A 104 -0.91 -1.55 9.32
N THR A 105 -1.09 -0.45 8.58
CA THR A 105 -0.26 0.75 8.66
C THR A 105 -0.17 1.33 10.08
N PRO A 106 -1.24 1.39 10.89
CA PRO A 106 -1.13 1.87 12.27
C PRO A 106 -0.25 0.97 13.14
N ALA A 107 -0.38 -0.35 13.00
CA ALA A 107 0.44 -1.31 13.73
C ALA A 107 1.90 -1.29 13.25
N ILE A 108 2.12 -1.20 11.95
CA ILE A 108 3.46 -1.09 11.34
C ILE A 108 4.12 0.22 11.72
N ASN A 109 3.40 1.35 11.70
CA ASN A 109 3.94 2.64 12.12
C ASN A 109 4.23 2.65 13.63
N THR A 110 3.43 1.95 14.43
CA THR A 110 3.72 1.74 15.86
C THR A 110 4.98 0.89 16.05
N LEU A 111 5.18 -0.16 15.26
CA LEU A 111 6.38 -1.00 15.31
C LEU A 111 7.63 -0.26 14.79
N LEU A 112 7.50 0.50 13.69
CA LEU A 112 8.56 1.32 13.10
C LEU A 112 8.95 2.51 13.97
N ALA A 113 7.99 3.11 14.67
CA ALA A 113 8.23 4.16 15.67
C ALA A 113 8.63 3.60 17.04
N SER A 114 8.53 2.28 17.25
CA SER A 114 9.03 1.63 18.46
C SER A 114 10.54 1.38 18.37
N ARG A 115 11.14 0.99 19.50
CA ARG A 115 12.55 0.60 19.58
C ARG A 115 12.93 -0.61 18.72
N LEU A 116 12.01 -1.22 17.97
CA LEU A 116 12.32 -2.32 17.04
C LEU A 116 13.11 -1.87 15.80
N THR A 117 13.10 -0.59 15.46
CA THR A 117 13.98 0.01 14.43
C THR A 117 15.31 0.51 14.99
N ASP A 118 15.51 0.45 16.31
CA ASP A 118 16.79 0.75 16.93
C ASP A 118 17.82 -0.30 16.49
N PRO A 119 19.00 0.10 15.96
CA PRO A 119 20.07 -0.82 15.61
C PRO A 119 20.36 -1.86 16.70
N GLN A 120 20.26 -1.47 17.98
CA GLN A 120 20.50 -2.39 19.10
C GLN A 120 19.43 -3.48 19.22
N ALA A 121 18.15 -3.17 18.92
CA ALA A 121 17.09 -4.15 18.97
C ALA A 121 17.17 -5.13 17.79
N VAL A 122 17.57 -4.64 16.61
CA VAL A 122 17.82 -5.47 15.42
C VAL A 122 18.95 -6.46 15.69
N GLU A 123 20.05 -6.02 16.32
CA GLU A 123 21.16 -6.89 16.71
C GLU A 123 20.73 -7.99 17.70
N VAL A 124 19.93 -7.65 18.72
CA VAL A 124 19.41 -8.64 19.68
C VAL A 124 18.47 -9.63 18.99
N LEU A 125 17.59 -9.17 18.10
CA LEU A 125 16.71 -10.05 17.33
C LEU A 125 17.48 -10.98 16.39
N ALA A 126 18.52 -10.47 15.72
CA ALA A 126 19.40 -11.27 14.88
C ALA A 126 20.15 -12.33 15.69
N ALA A 127 20.70 -11.96 16.85
CA ALA A 127 21.38 -12.89 17.76
C ALA A 127 20.43 -13.97 18.30
N LEU A 128 19.19 -13.61 18.65
CA LEU A 128 18.17 -14.56 19.07
C LEU A 128 17.78 -15.51 17.91
N GLY A 129 17.60 -14.98 16.71
CA GLY A 129 17.31 -15.78 15.52
C GLY A 129 18.40 -16.80 15.23
N GLN A 130 19.66 -16.38 15.28
CA GLN A 130 20.82 -17.25 15.10
C GLN A 130 20.86 -18.34 16.19
N ALA A 131 20.69 -17.97 17.46
CA ALA A 131 20.66 -18.92 18.57
C ALA A 131 19.50 -19.94 18.46
N LEU A 132 18.34 -19.55 17.90
CA LEU A 132 17.24 -20.47 17.63
C LEU A 132 17.59 -21.49 16.54
N VAL A 133 18.22 -21.06 15.46
CA VAL A 133 18.63 -21.94 14.36
C VAL A 133 19.70 -22.91 14.83
N ASP A 134 20.71 -22.40 15.54
CA ASP A 134 21.79 -23.22 16.11
C ASP A 134 21.25 -24.19 17.16
N GLY A 135 20.33 -23.75 18.02
CA GLY A 135 19.66 -24.59 19.01
C GLY A 135 18.82 -25.69 18.38
N LYS A 136 18.10 -25.40 17.29
CA LYS A 136 17.34 -26.41 16.52
C LYS A 136 18.29 -27.43 15.87
N ALA A 137 19.39 -26.98 15.30
CA ALA A 137 20.40 -27.85 14.71
C ALA A 137 21.02 -28.77 15.78
N ALA A 138 21.39 -28.21 16.95
CA ALA A 138 21.93 -28.96 18.08
C ALA A 138 20.93 -29.99 18.65
N ALA A 139 19.66 -29.61 18.80
CA ALA A 139 18.61 -30.53 19.28
C ALA A 139 18.32 -31.67 18.28
N THR A 140 18.54 -31.42 16.98
CA THR A 140 18.42 -32.46 15.94
C THR A 140 19.64 -33.39 15.94
N ALA A 141 20.84 -32.84 16.20
CA ALA A 141 22.08 -33.59 16.27
C ALA A 141 22.18 -34.45 17.55
N ASP A 142 21.62 -33.99 18.67
CA ASP A 142 21.46 -34.75 19.91
C ASP A 142 19.98 -34.81 20.35
N PRO A 143 19.19 -35.73 19.77
CA PRO A 143 17.79 -35.92 20.14
C PRO A 143 17.61 -36.46 21.57
N GLY A 144 18.70 -36.91 22.21
CA GLY A 144 18.67 -37.56 23.51
C GLY A 144 18.47 -36.59 24.66
N GLY A 145 18.79 -35.30 24.47
CA GLY A 145 18.69 -34.24 25.47
C GLY A 145 19.38 -34.57 26.81
N PRO A 146 19.28 -33.68 27.81
CA PRO A 146 19.70 -34.01 29.17
C PRO A 146 18.83 -35.13 29.74
N LYS A 147 19.40 -36.35 29.83
CA LYS A 147 18.68 -37.53 30.36
C LYS A 147 18.72 -37.57 31.89
N GLY A 148 17.52 -37.59 32.49
CA GLY A 148 17.31 -37.77 33.94
C GLY A 148 17.64 -36.55 34.80
N LEU A 149 17.39 -36.68 36.11
CA LEU A 149 17.57 -35.59 37.09
C LEU A 149 19.01 -35.07 37.16
N PHE A 150 20.00 -35.94 36.92
CA PHE A 150 21.42 -35.56 36.91
C PHE A 150 21.80 -34.78 35.65
N GLY A 151 21.23 -35.12 34.48
CA GLY A 151 21.42 -34.36 33.24
C GLY A 151 20.89 -32.95 33.36
N LEU A 152 19.70 -32.79 33.95
CA LEU A 152 19.11 -31.47 34.24
C LEU A 152 19.94 -30.66 35.24
N TRP A 153 20.47 -31.31 36.29
CA TRP A 153 21.36 -30.65 37.26
C TRP A 153 22.70 -30.21 36.64
N LYS A 154 23.21 -30.98 35.67
CA LYS A 154 24.42 -30.58 34.94
C LYS A 154 24.16 -29.37 34.04
N VAL A 155 23.01 -29.33 33.36
CA VAL A 155 22.58 -28.20 32.51
C VAL A 155 22.44 -26.92 33.34
N THR A 156 21.92 -26.99 34.56
CA THR A 156 21.82 -25.80 35.43
C THR A 156 23.17 -25.29 35.95
N LYS A 157 24.22 -26.11 35.87
CA LYS A 157 25.61 -25.71 36.17
C LYS A 157 26.38 -25.18 34.95
N ASP A 158 25.80 -25.29 33.76
CA ASP A 158 26.44 -24.83 32.54
C ASP A 158 26.55 -23.29 32.54
N PRO A 159 27.76 -22.71 32.40
CA PRO A 159 27.97 -21.27 32.39
C PRO A 159 27.16 -20.52 31.31
N ASP A 160 26.90 -21.14 30.16
CA ASP A 160 26.16 -20.52 29.05
C ASP A 160 24.64 -20.52 29.34
N VAL A 161 24.13 -21.60 29.93
CA VAL A 161 22.73 -21.70 30.36
C VAL A 161 22.42 -20.70 31.48
N VAL A 162 23.34 -20.55 32.45
CA VAL A 162 23.19 -19.57 33.53
C VAL A 162 23.18 -18.14 32.98
N ARG A 163 24.01 -17.82 31.98
CA ARG A 163 24.01 -16.51 31.32
C ARG A 163 22.70 -16.24 30.58
N GLY A 164 22.18 -17.22 29.83
CA GLY A 164 20.90 -17.10 29.12
C GLY A 164 19.72 -16.92 30.07
N LEU A 165 19.64 -17.71 31.15
CA LEU A 165 18.61 -17.56 32.18
C LEU A 165 18.72 -16.20 32.90
N GLY A 166 19.95 -15.74 33.17
CA GLY A 166 20.20 -14.42 33.75
C GLY A 166 19.65 -13.29 32.89
N PHE A 167 19.86 -13.36 31.57
CA PHE A 167 19.27 -12.41 30.62
C PHE A 167 17.74 -12.43 30.66
N MET A 168 17.11 -13.61 30.61
CA MET A 168 15.65 -13.75 30.66
C MET A 168 15.04 -13.16 31.94
N ILE A 169 15.70 -13.35 33.09
CA ILE A 169 15.28 -12.76 34.37
C ILE A 169 15.32 -11.23 34.31
N GLN A 170 16.36 -10.65 33.71
CA GLN A 170 16.47 -9.19 33.56
C GLN A 170 15.43 -8.63 32.59
N VAL A 171 15.14 -9.32 31.50
CA VAL A 171 14.05 -8.96 30.57
C VAL A 171 12.70 -8.98 31.29
N ALA A 172 12.40 -10.06 32.03
CA ALA A 172 11.17 -10.16 32.82
C ALA A 172 11.06 -9.04 33.86
N ARG A 173 12.16 -8.69 34.53
CA ARG A 173 12.22 -7.57 35.49
C ARG A 173 12.02 -6.21 34.83
N ALA A 174 12.54 -5.99 33.63
CA ALA A 174 12.34 -4.75 32.88
C ALA A 174 10.89 -4.61 32.41
N PHE A 175 10.32 -5.69 31.86
CA PHE A 175 8.93 -5.74 31.41
C PHE A 175 7.94 -5.53 32.56
N GLY A 176 8.14 -6.21 33.70
CA GLY A 176 7.27 -6.06 34.87
C GLY A 176 7.24 -4.63 35.43
N ARG A 177 8.34 -3.87 35.31
CA ARG A 177 8.36 -2.44 35.68
C ARG A 177 7.56 -1.55 34.74
N GLN A 178 7.42 -1.92 33.46
CA GLN A 178 6.64 -1.18 32.48
C GLN A 178 5.15 -1.50 32.53
N VAL A 179 4.77 -2.75 32.85
CA VAL A 179 3.37 -3.18 32.96
C VAL A 179 2.75 -2.85 34.31
N GLY A 180 3.57 -2.64 35.35
CA GLY A 180 3.12 -2.21 36.68
C GLY A 180 2.93 -0.70 36.86
N GLN A 181 3.09 0.09 35.80
CA GLN A 181 2.75 1.52 35.72
C GLN A 181 1.42 1.69 34.99
#